data_AF-A0A7S0GHG9-F1
#
_entry.id   AF-A0A7S0GHG9-F1
#
_cell.length_a   1.000
_cell.length_b   1.000
_cell.length_c   1.000
_cell.angle_alpha   90.00
_cell.angle_beta   90.00
_cell.angle_gamma   90.00
#
_symmetry.space_group_name_H-M   'P 1'
#
loop_
_entity.id
_entity.type
_entity.pdbx_description
1 polymer ?
#
loop_
_entity_poly.entity_id
_entity_poly.type
_entity_poly.pdbx_seq_one_letter_code
_entity_poly.pdbx_strand_id
1 'polypeptide(L)'
;NDGNGNGNDDDDDVNIRGRDYLRPLQRFQKRIAVANAYNTDFLVSVSSGAFLSSDSDSVHHRQDRADTDARSASFATTRLMNDSEHVALQVTTSSTTIRNDDNDNDNDNDNGPGNQNDSRSSCANSLDRLGWHKIFLDTRSIISAWMRLSTPALVRKPSYTSKELYDQFKRFGTLLPVAHPLNMANARSDWYRTLTKSGQPIVDSLAELLILDMIELSENL
;
A
#
# COMPACT_ATOMS: atom_id res chain seq x y z
N ASN A 1 27.76 -20.31 53.21
CA ASN A 1 28.41 -19.11 52.64
C ASN A 1 27.80 -19.00 51.26
N ASP A 2 26.64 -18.36 51.25
CA ASP A 2 25.61 -18.58 50.25
C ASP A 2 25.82 -17.55 49.15
N GLY A 3 26.25 -18.05 47.98
CA GLY A 3 26.47 -17.25 46.79
C GLY A 3 25.14 -16.82 46.20
N ASN A 4 24.68 -15.63 46.60
CA ASN A 4 23.55 -14.93 46.00
C ASN A 4 23.95 -14.44 44.59
N GLY A 5 23.86 -15.33 43.61
CA GLY A 5 24.04 -15.04 42.19
C GLY A 5 22.80 -14.35 41.65
N ASN A 6 22.78 -13.02 41.72
CA ASN A 6 21.76 -12.17 41.14
C ASN A 6 21.96 -12.13 39.60
N GLY A 7 21.48 -13.17 38.92
CA GLY A 7 21.47 -13.28 37.47
C GLY A 7 20.36 -12.41 36.88
N ASN A 8 20.63 -11.11 36.76
CA ASN A 8 19.89 -10.22 35.87
C ASN A 8 20.51 -10.38 34.47
N ASP A 9 20.24 -11.52 33.85
CA ASP A 9 20.63 -11.77 32.46
C ASP A 9 19.54 -11.16 31.55
N ASP A 10 19.87 -10.00 30.97
CA ASP A 10 19.68 -9.71 29.55
C ASP A 10 18.27 -9.79 28.91
N ASP A 11 17.21 -9.39 29.61
CA ASP A 11 15.87 -9.19 28.99
C ASP A 11 15.68 -7.79 28.35
N ASP A 12 16.74 -6.98 28.22
CA ASP A 12 16.65 -5.54 27.91
C ASP A 12 16.66 -5.16 26.41
N ASP A 13 16.67 -6.08 25.43
CA ASP A 13 16.94 -5.69 24.03
C ASP A 13 15.95 -6.17 22.96
N VAL A 14 14.75 -6.63 23.37
CA VAL A 14 13.64 -6.93 22.44
C VAL A 14 12.58 -5.83 22.44
N ASN A 15 12.82 -4.70 23.10
CA ASN A 15 12.09 -3.45 22.79
C ASN A 15 12.68 -2.80 21.53
N ILE A 16 12.68 -3.62 20.46
CA ILE A 16 13.11 -3.33 19.11
C ILE A 16 12.43 -2.03 18.65
N ARG A 17 13.21 -0.96 18.50
CA ARG A 17 13.31 -0.19 17.23
C ARG A 17 11.94 0.12 16.58
N GLY A 18 10.96 0.50 17.39
CA GLY A 18 9.53 0.26 17.10
C GLY A 18 9.00 0.93 15.84
N ARG A 19 9.67 1.97 15.33
CA ARG A 19 9.24 2.70 14.13
C ARG A 19 10.40 3.24 13.29
N ASP A 20 11.60 2.68 13.43
CA ASP A 20 12.77 3.15 12.67
C ASP A 20 12.59 3.01 11.15
N TYR A 21 11.70 2.11 10.71
CA TYR A 21 11.35 1.94 9.31
C TYR A 21 10.61 3.15 8.69
N LEU A 22 9.92 3.98 9.50
CA LEU A 22 9.20 5.16 9.01
C LEU A 22 10.17 6.29 8.65
N ARG A 23 11.30 6.39 9.35
CA ARG A 23 12.25 7.50 9.20
C ARG A 23 12.84 7.60 7.78
N PRO A 24 13.28 6.51 7.13
CA PRO A 24 13.62 6.55 5.72
C PRO A 24 12.44 6.94 4.83
N LEU A 25 11.24 6.41 5.11
CA LEU A 25 10.04 6.65 4.30
C LEU A 25 9.55 8.11 4.34
N GLN A 26 9.76 8.80 5.47
CA GLN A 26 9.45 10.22 5.64
C GLN A 26 10.29 11.13 4.73
N ARG A 27 11.50 10.69 4.33
CA ARG A 27 12.42 11.50 3.50
C ARG A 27 11.99 11.61 2.05
N PHE A 28 11.13 10.71 1.58
CA PHE A 28 10.64 10.78 0.20
C PHE A 28 9.68 11.97 0.06
N GLN A 29 9.79 12.73 -1.02
CA GLN A 29 8.86 13.82 -1.30
C GLN A 29 7.46 13.29 -1.65
N LYS A 30 7.43 12.19 -2.40
CA LYS A 30 6.21 11.50 -2.80
C LYS A 30 6.30 10.01 -2.45
N ARG A 31 5.16 9.43 -2.09
CA ARG A 31 5.04 8.01 -1.70
C ARG A 31 3.87 7.40 -2.45
N ILE A 32 4.15 6.37 -3.23
CA ILE A 32 3.16 5.70 -4.08
C ILE A 32 3.06 4.24 -3.66
N ALA A 33 1.85 3.79 -3.35
CA ALA A 33 1.53 2.40 -3.07
C ALA A 33 0.64 1.87 -4.19
N VAL A 34 1.04 0.75 -4.79
CA VAL A 34 0.29 0.11 -5.87
C VAL A 34 -0.21 -1.23 -5.38
N ALA A 35 -1.52 -1.44 -5.47
CA ALA A 35 -2.16 -2.68 -5.07
C ALA A 35 -3.10 -3.18 -6.16
N ASN A 36 -3.26 -4.49 -6.24
CA ASN A 36 -4.27 -5.10 -7.11
C ASN A 36 -5.59 -5.17 -6.39
N ALA A 37 -6.60 -4.43 -6.86
CA ALA A 37 -7.92 -4.30 -6.26
C ALA A 37 -8.59 -5.63 -5.90
N TYR A 38 -8.35 -6.70 -6.64
CA TYR A 38 -9.13 -7.94 -6.51
C TYR A 38 -8.28 -9.15 -6.11
N ASN A 39 -7.05 -8.92 -5.65
CA ASN A 39 -6.08 -9.98 -5.34
C ASN A 39 -5.92 -10.99 -6.48
N THR A 40 -6.13 -10.58 -7.74
CA THR A 40 -6.11 -11.50 -8.87
C THR A 40 -4.72 -12.04 -9.14
N ASP A 41 -3.66 -11.39 -8.63
CA ASP A 41 -2.31 -11.75 -9.05
C ASP A 41 -1.13 -11.27 -8.18
N PHE A 42 -1.24 -11.36 -6.86
CA PHE A 42 -0.14 -10.97 -5.98
C PHE A 42 0.08 -11.95 -4.83
N LEU A 43 1.36 -12.20 -4.54
CA LEU A 43 1.82 -12.80 -3.27
C LEU A 43 1.51 -11.89 -2.05
N VAL A 44 1.19 -10.63 -2.31
CA VAL A 44 0.84 -9.60 -1.33
C VAL A 44 -0.64 -9.29 -1.45
N SER A 45 -1.40 -9.42 -0.36
CA SER A 45 -2.82 -9.05 -0.37
C SER A 45 -2.99 -7.55 -0.63
N VAL A 46 -4.15 -7.13 -1.13
CA VAL A 46 -4.50 -5.70 -1.29
C VAL A 46 -4.27 -4.95 0.02
N SER A 47 -4.69 -5.56 1.14
CA SER A 47 -4.53 -4.96 2.47
C SER A 47 -3.08 -4.68 2.80
N SER A 48 -2.15 -5.56 2.46
CA SER A 48 -0.73 -5.33 2.69
C SER A 48 -0.12 -4.37 1.68
N GLY A 49 -0.49 -4.47 0.40
CA GLY A 49 0.05 -3.61 -0.66
C GLY A 49 -0.42 -2.16 -0.60
N ALA A 50 -1.64 -1.93 -0.10
CA ALA A 50 -2.21 -0.60 0.09
C ALA A 50 -2.28 -0.17 1.56
N PHE A 51 -1.63 -0.90 2.47
CA PHE A 51 -1.61 -0.61 3.92
C PHE A 51 -3.02 -0.41 4.51
N LEU A 52 -3.99 -1.23 4.11
CA LEU A 52 -5.37 -1.17 4.60
C LEU A 52 -5.53 -2.08 5.83
N SER A 53 -6.25 -1.60 6.83
CA SER A 53 -6.67 -2.37 7.99
C SER A 53 -8.18 -2.22 8.21
N SER A 54 -8.83 -3.28 8.66
CA SER A 54 -10.24 -3.27 9.06
C SER A 54 -10.53 -2.38 10.27
N ASP A 55 -9.48 -2.10 11.04
CA ASP A 55 -9.54 -1.34 12.30
C ASP A 55 -8.86 0.04 12.14
N SER A 56 -8.55 0.43 10.90
CA SER A 56 -8.03 1.76 10.58
C SER A 56 -9.16 2.68 10.14
N ASP A 57 -9.19 3.87 10.73
CA ASP A 57 -10.11 4.95 10.38
C ASP A 57 -9.47 6.00 9.46
N SER A 58 -8.30 5.70 8.88
CA SER A 58 -7.65 6.62 7.95
C SER A 58 -8.57 6.92 6.77
N VAL A 59 -8.68 8.20 6.42
CA VAL A 59 -9.53 8.66 5.32
C VAL A 59 -8.68 8.88 4.08
N HIS A 60 -9.18 8.36 2.95
CA HIS A 60 -8.57 8.47 1.65
C HIS A 60 -9.50 9.22 0.71
N HIS A 61 -9.01 10.27 0.09
CA HIS A 61 -9.77 11.09 -0.84
C HIS A 61 -9.57 10.57 -2.26
N ARG A 62 -10.67 10.31 -2.97
CA ARG A 62 -10.62 9.92 -4.38
C ARG A 62 -10.09 11.10 -5.19
N GLN A 63 -9.17 10.81 -6.10
CA GLN A 63 -8.76 11.81 -7.09
C GLN A 63 -9.71 11.74 -8.28
N ASP A 64 -10.56 12.76 -8.42
CA ASP A 64 -11.47 12.88 -9.56
C ASP A 64 -10.79 13.48 -10.79
N ARG A 65 -11.18 12.99 -11.97
CA ARG A 65 -10.65 13.40 -13.28
C ARG A 65 -10.93 14.87 -13.63
N ALA A 66 -11.94 15.47 -13.02
CA ALA A 66 -12.43 16.81 -13.39
C ALA A 66 -11.82 17.95 -12.58
N ASP A 67 -11.25 17.67 -11.41
CA ASP A 67 -10.64 18.71 -10.55
C ASP A 67 -9.16 18.97 -10.89
N THR A 68 -8.61 18.19 -11.82
CA THR A 68 -7.19 18.21 -12.21
C THR A 68 -6.85 19.26 -13.28
N ASP A 69 -7.70 20.24 -13.56
CA ASP A 69 -7.39 21.26 -14.57
C ASP A 69 -6.90 22.60 -13.99
N ALA A 70 -6.90 22.79 -12.67
CA ALA A 70 -6.77 24.15 -12.12
C ALA A 70 -5.46 24.50 -11.39
N ARG A 71 -4.81 23.64 -10.58
CA ARG A 71 -3.92 24.20 -9.53
C ARG A 71 -2.67 23.47 -9.02
N SER A 72 -2.17 22.33 -9.51
CA SER A 72 -0.87 21.84 -9.00
C SER A 72 -0.04 21.02 -9.98
N ALA A 73 1.27 21.19 -9.89
CA ALA A 73 2.28 20.41 -10.61
C ALA A 73 2.53 19.05 -9.93
N SER A 74 1.47 18.29 -9.64
CA SER A 74 1.58 16.86 -9.28
C SER A 74 0.75 15.97 -10.23
N PHE A 75 0.49 16.47 -11.44
CA PHE A 75 -0.72 16.18 -12.21
C PHE A 75 -0.46 15.27 -13.41
N ALA A 76 0.79 15.14 -13.87
CA ALA A 76 1.11 14.28 -15.00
C ALA A 76 0.81 12.80 -14.69
N THR A 77 1.13 12.36 -13.46
CA THR A 77 0.88 11.00 -12.99
C THR A 77 -0.61 10.65 -12.98
N THR A 78 -1.45 11.49 -12.36
CA THR A 78 -2.88 11.23 -12.21
C THR A 78 -3.62 11.21 -13.55
N ARG A 79 -3.18 12.04 -14.51
CA ARG A 79 -3.83 12.15 -15.83
C ARG A 79 -3.64 10.90 -16.69
N LEU A 80 -2.43 10.34 -16.73
CA LEU A 80 -2.15 9.14 -17.51
C LEU A 80 -2.76 7.88 -16.88
N MET A 81 -2.81 7.83 -15.55
CA MET A 81 -3.49 6.73 -14.86
C MET A 81 -4.99 6.70 -15.11
N ASN A 82 -5.63 7.85 -15.27
CA ASN A 82 -7.06 7.91 -15.58
C ASN A 82 -7.43 7.39 -16.97
N ASP A 83 -6.45 7.28 -17.87
CA ASP A 83 -6.64 6.70 -19.20
C ASP A 83 -6.18 5.23 -19.27
N SER A 84 -5.49 4.73 -18.24
CA SER A 84 -5.17 3.31 -18.14
C SER A 84 -6.44 2.51 -17.83
N GLU A 85 -6.80 1.59 -18.72
CA GLU A 85 -7.95 0.69 -18.56
C GLU A 85 -7.87 -0.19 -17.30
N HIS A 86 -6.67 -0.30 -16.72
CA HIS A 86 -6.40 -1.12 -15.55
C HIS A 86 -6.50 -0.37 -14.22
N VAL A 87 -6.70 0.95 -14.20
CA VAL A 87 -6.81 1.68 -12.94
C VAL A 87 -8.26 1.68 -12.45
N ALA A 88 -8.50 0.96 -11.35
CA ALA A 88 -9.82 0.84 -10.74
C ALA A 88 -10.16 2.07 -9.89
N LEU A 89 -9.20 2.49 -9.07
CA LEU A 89 -9.37 3.55 -8.08
C LEU A 89 -8.02 4.18 -7.74
N GLN A 90 -8.00 5.51 -7.62
CA GLN A 90 -6.88 6.28 -7.08
C GLN A 90 -7.37 7.06 -5.86
N VAL A 91 -6.64 6.95 -4.77
CA VAL A 91 -6.92 7.71 -3.55
C VAL A 91 -5.65 8.26 -2.93
N THR A 92 -5.76 9.37 -2.21
CA THR A 92 -4.66 9.96 -1.47
C THR A 92 -5.03 10.08 0.00
N THR A 93 -4.12 9.65 0.87
CA THR A 93 -4.20 9.94 2.30
C THR A 93 -3.54 11.28 2.57
N SER A 94 -4.17 12.16 3.33
CA SER A 94 -3.53 13.42 3.73
C SER A 94 -2.36 13.14 4.67
N SER A 95 -1.18 13.69 4.37
CA SER A 95 -0.06 13.67 5.29
C SER A 95 -0.45 14.45 6.54
N THR A 96 -0.37 13.80 7.70
CA THR A 96 -0.52 14.48 8.98
C THR A 96 0.88 14.80 9.44
N THR A 97 1.19 16.08 9.68
CA THR A 97 2.44 16.45 10.33
C THR A 97 2.51 15.68 11.64
N ILE A 98 3.42 14.72 11.70
CA ILE A 98 3.80 14.06 12.94
C ILE A 98 4.48 15.18 13.72
N ARG A 99 3.69 15.93 14.49
CA ARG A 99 4.25 16.83 15.48
C ARG A 99 5.06 15.93 16.37
N ASN A 100 6.37 16.16 16.45
CA ASN A 100 7.25 15.46 17.39
C ASN A 100 6.92 15.82 18.86
N ASP A 101 5.67 16.19 19.15
CA ASP A 101 5.15 16.42 20.49
C ASP A 101 4.93 15.10 21.25
N ASP A 102 5.23 13.97 20.61
CA ASP A 102 5.33 12.64 21.25
C ASP A 102 6.60 12.60 22.13
N ASN A 103 6.54 13.35 23.23
CA ASN A 103 7.08 12.95 24.52
C ASN A 103 6.18 11.82 25.10
N ASP A 104 5.84 10.85 24.24
CA ASP A 104 5.11 9.63 24.60
C ASP A 104 6.07 8.77 25.39
N ASN A 105 6.08 9.06 26.69
CA ASN A 105 6.61 8.24 27.73
C ASN A 105 5.68 7.01 27.85
N ASP A 106 5.61 6.21 26.77
CA ASP A 106 4.91 4.93 26.69
C ASP A 106 5.70 3.93 27.55
N ASN A 107 5.56 4.10 28.86
CA ASN A 107 5.97 3.16 29.88
C ASN A 107 4.89 2.06 30.00
N ASP A 108 4.43 1.55 28.84
CA ASP A 108 3.50 0.44 28.72
C ASP A 108 4.25 -0.86 28.97
N ASN A 109 4.54 -1.08 30.26
CA ASN A 109 4.98 -2.36 30.81
C ASN A 109 3.77 -3.33 30.94
N ASP A 110 2.86 -3.33 29.96
CA ASP A 110 1.72 -4.25 29.94
C ASP A 110 2.16 -5.57 29.29
N ASN A 111 2.73 -6.44 30.12
CA ASN A 111 3.09 -7.83 29.77
C ASN A 111 1.85 -8.75 29.56
N GLY A 112 0.69 -8.18 29.21
CA GLY A 112 -0.47 -8.94 28.78
C GLY A 112 -0.19 -9.67 27.46
N PRO A 113 -0.77 -10.86 27.22
CA PRO A 113 -0.68 -11.55 25.93
C PRO A 113 -1.32 -10.69 24.83
N GLY A 114 -0.48 -9.84 24.22
CA GLY A 114 -0.85 -8.75 23.34
C GLY A 114 -1.66 -9.20 22.14
N ASN A 115 -2.79 -8.52 21.95
CA ASN A 115 -3.68 -8.66 20.82
C ASN A 115 -2.94 -8.29 19.53
N GLN A 116 -2.44 -9.30 18.80
CA GLN A 116 -1.63 -9.13 17.57
C GLN A 116 -2.29 -8.24 16.50
N ASN A 117 -3.61 -8.06 16.56
CA ASN A 117 -4.35 -7.18 15.66
C ASN A 117 -3.98 -5.70 15.84
N ASP A 118 -3.64 -5.29 17.07
CA ASP A 118 -3.33 -3.89 17.40
C ASP A 118 -2.00 -3.45 16.75
N SER A 119 -1.06 -4.38 16.58
CA SER A 119 0.21 -4.10 15.89
C SER A 119 0.01 -3.79 14.40
N ARG A 120 -0.89 -4.51 13.72
CA ARG A 120 -1.14 -4.33 12.28
C ARG A 120 -1.89 -3.03 11.99
N SER A 121 -2.93 -2.72 12.75
CA SER A 121 -3.67 -1.47 12.62
C SER A 121 -2.79 -0.27 12.92
N SER A 122 -1.96 -0.35 13.97
CA SER A 122 -0.97 0.68 14.32
C SER A 122 0.06 0.91 13.19
N CYS A 123 0.57 -0.16 12.58
CA CYS A 123 1.48 -0.07 11.44
C CYS A 123 0.82 0.56 10.21
N ALA A 124 -0.38 0.11 9.84
CA ALA A 124 -1.15 0.66 8.72
C ALA A 124 -1.41 2.17 8.90
N ASN A 125 -1.88 2.57 10.09
CA ASN A 125 -2.10 3.98 10.45
C ASN A 125 -0.81 4.80 10.38
N SER A 126 0.30 4.25 10.89
CA SER A 126 1.60 4.92 10.87
C SER A 126 2.10 5.15 9.45
N LEU A 127 1.91 4.18 8.56
CA LEU A 127 2.23 4.33 7.14
C LEU A 127 1.31 5.37 6.50
N ASP A 128 0.00 5.30 6.73
CA ASP A 128 -0.97 6.22 6.14
C ASP A 128 -0.72 7.70 6.48
N ARG A 129 -0.28 7.98 7.71
CA ARG A 129 0.11 9.32 8.16
C ARG A 129 1.22 9.96 7.31
N LEU A 130 2.01 9.16 6.59
CA LEU A 130 3.03 9.67 5.67
C LEU A 130 2.44 10.29 4.39
N GLY A 131 1.13 10.18 4.16
CA GLY A 131 0.46 10.76 3.01
C GLY A 131 0.71 9.99 1.72
N TRP A 132 0.33 8.72 1.69
CA TRP A 132 0.48 7.87 0.49
C TRP A 132 -0.54 8.20 -0.59
N HIS A 133 -0.09 8.12 -1.83
CA HIS A 133 -0.95 7.99 -3.00
C HIS A 133 -1.12 6.50 -3.31
N LYS A 134 -2.35 6.00 -3.20
CA LYS A 134 -2.67 4.58 -3.37
C LYS A 134 -3.39 4.37 -4.70
N ILE A 135 -2.88 3.45 -5.50
CA ILE A 135 -3.43 3.10 -6.80
C ILE A 135 -3.87 1.65 -6.76
N PHE A 136 -5.16 1.43 -7.01
CA PHE A 136 -5.78 0.12 -7.08
C PHE A 136 -5.96 -0.27 -8.55
N LEU A 137 -5.31 -1.36 -8.95
CA LEU A 137 -5.36 -1.88 -10.31
C LEU A 137 -6.39 -3.01 -10.45
N ASP A 138 -7.24 -2.93 -11.46
CA ASP A 138 -8.13 -3.99 -11.91
C ASP A 138 -7.54 -4.71 -13.12
N THR A 139 -6.96 -5.88 -12.87
CA THR A 139 -6.35 -6.71 -13.92
C THR A 139 -7.28 -7.80 -14.42
N ARG A 140 -8.57 -7.78 -14.02
CA ARG A 140 -9.53 -8.84 -14.39
C ARG A 140 -9.78 -8.92 -15.89
N SER A 141 -9.60 -7.82 -16.62
CA SER A 141 -9.70 -7.82 -18.10
C SER A 141 -8.61 -8.69 -18.74
N ILE A 142 -7.48 -8.88 -18.06
CA ILE A 142 -6.30 -9.58 -18.58
C ILE A 142 -6.34 -11.07 -18.25
N ILE A 143 -6.98 -11.47 -17.14
CA ILE A 143 -7.15 -12.88 -16.80
C ILE A 143 -8.21 -13.52 -17.71
N SER A 144 -8.00 -14.80 -18.03
CA SER A 144 -8.95 -15.61 -18.81
C SER A 144 -10.33 -15.61 -18.18
N ALA A 145 -11.38 -15.55 -18.99
CA ALA A 145 -12.77 -15.43 -18.52
C ALA A 145 -13.18 -16.50 -17.49
N TRP A 146 -12.66 -17.73 -17.62
CA TRP A 146 -12.94 -18.84 -16.69
C TRP A 146 -12.34 -18.64 -15.29
N MET A 147 -11.35 -17.75 -15.13
CA MET A 147 -10.75 -17.37 -13.83
C MET A 147 -11.37 -16.10 -13.24
N ARG A 148 -12.27 -15.42 -13.97
CA ARG A 148 -12.90 -14.19 -13.49
C ARG A 148 -13.98 -14.54 -12.46
N LEU A 149 -13.65 -14.39 -11.19
CA LEU A 149 -14.64 -14.39 -10.12
C LEU A 149 -15.60 -13.21 -10.28
N SER A 150 -16.90 -13.44 -10.02
CA SER A 150 -17.86 -12.34 -9.95
C SER A 150 -17.50 -11.46 -8.77
N THR A 151 -16.97 -10.27 -9.02
CA THR A 151 -16.75 -9.28 -7.97
C THR A 151 -17.78 -8.16 -8.12
N PRO A 152 -18.27 -7.61 -7.01
CA PRO A 152 -19.19 -6.49 -7.03
C PRO A 152 -18.53 -5.30 -7.74
N ALA A 153 -19.36 -4.49 -8.38
CA ALA A 153 -18.92 -3.24 -8.95
C ALA A 153 -18.31 -2.34 -7.86
N LEU A 154 -17.24 -1.61 -8.21
CA LEU A 154 -16.65 -0.63 -7.32
C LEU A 154 -17.66 0.50 -7.06
N VAL A 155 -18.13 0.63 -5.81
CA VAL A 155 -18.92 1.78 -5.37
C VAL A 155 -18.02 3.02 -5.38
N ARG A 156 -18.33 3.99 -6.23
CA ARG A 156 -17.56 5.23 -6.41
C ARG A 156 -18.03 6.29 -5.40
N LYS A 157 -17.16 6.65 -4.45
CA LYS A 157 -17.35 7.70 -3.44
C LYS A 157 -16.26 8.78 -3.55
N PRO A 158 -16.50 10.02 -3.10
CA PRO A 158 -15.46 11.06 -3.06
C PRO A 158 -14.37 10.76 -2.02
N SER A 159 -14.68 9.97 -0.99
CA SER A 159 -13.74 9.53 0.02
C SER A 159 -14.09 8.14 0.53
N TYR A 160 -13.09 7.47 1.09
CA TYR A 160 -13.19 6.14 1.66
C TYR A 160 -12.42 6.06 2.97
N THR A 161 -12.90 5.28 3.93
CA THR A 161 -12.04 4.87 5.06
C THR A 161 -11.17 3.67 4.67
N SER A 162 -10.05 3.44 5.38
CA SER A 162 -9.25 2.22 5.24
C SER A 162 -10.11 0.96 5.35
N LYS A 163 -11.05 0.94 6.29
CA LYS A 163 -12.02 -0.15 6.47
C LYS A 163 -12.92 -0.34 5.25
N GLU A 164 -13.44 0.74 4.66
CA GLU A 164 -14.28 0.63 3.46
C GLU A 164 -13.50 0.08 2.27
N LEU A 165 -12.27 0.55 2.04
CA LEU A 165 -11.40 0.01 0.99
C LEU A 165 -11.03 -1.44 1.28
N TYR A 166 -10.73 -1.76 2.54
CA TYR A 166 -10.48 -3.13 2.98
C TYR A 166 -11.70 -4.00 2.68
N ASP A 167 -12.91 -3.58 3.05
CA ASP A 167 -14.14 -4.33 2.82
C ASP A 167 -14.50 -4.49 1.33
N GLN A 168 -14.14 -3.49 0.52
CA GLN A 168 -14.37 -3.50 -0.92
C GLN A 168 -13.41 -4.44 -1.67
N PHE A 169 -12.18 -4.56 -1.19
CA PHE A 169 -11.12 -5.33 -1.82
C PHE A 169 -10.73 -6.61 -1.07
N LYS A 170 -11.30 -6.85 0.12
CA LYS A 170 -11.12 -8.10 0.86
C LYS A 170 -11.76 -9.21 0.05
N ARG A 171 -10.88 -10.11 -0.36
CA ARG A 171 -11.09 -11.32 -1.16
C ARG A 171 -12.55 -11.74 -1.40
N PHE A 172 -12.93 -11.70 -2.68
CA PHE A 172 -13.74 -12.74 -3.30
C PHE A 172 -12.80 -13.92 -3.60
N GLY A 173 -13.07 -15.08 -2.99
CA GLY A 173 -12.07 -16.11 -2.70
C GLY A 173 -11.42 -16.84 -3.88
N THR A 174 -10.19 -17.27 -3.61
CA THR A 174 -9.45 -18.45 -4.08
C THR A 174 -9.83 -19.07 -5.43
N LEU A 175 -8.89 -19.01 -6.38
CA LEU A 175 -8.57 -20.18 -7.21
C LEU A 175 -7.10 -20.09 -7.61
N LEU A 176 -6.28 -20.62 -6.69
CA LEU A 176 -4.82 -20.78 -6.79
C LEU A 176 -4.05 -19.44 -6.85
N PRO A 177 -2.96 -19.29 -6.07
CA PRO A 177 -1.97 -18.27 -6.35
C PRO A 177 -1.31 -18.64 -7.69
N VAL A 178 -1.98 -18.31 -8.79
CA VAL A 178 -1.29 -18.06 -10.04
C VAL A 178 -0.50 -16.80 -9.72
N ALA A 179 0.72 -16.96 -9.21
CA ALA A 179 1.70 -15.90 -9.34
C ALA A 179 1.67 -15.47 -10.82
N HIS A 180 1.89 -14.19 -11.14
CA HIS A 180 2.35 -13.60 -12.41
C HIS A 180 1.43 -12.49 -12.99
N PRO A 181 1.77 -11.20 -12.79
CA PRO A 181 2.13 -10.36 -13.96
C PRO A 181 3.30 -9.42 -13.66
N LEU A 182 3.55 -9.05 -12.40
CA LEU A 182 4.51 -8.00 -12.03
C LEU A 182 5.94 -8.50 -11.84
N ASN A 183 6.14 -9.82 -11.72
CA ASN A 183 7.47 -10.43 -11.73
C ASN A 183 8.04 -10.59 -13.15
N MET A 184 7.67 -9.72 -14.09
CA MET A 184 8.21 -9.76 -15.46
C MET A 184 9.71 -9.52 -15.54
N ALA A 185 10.27 -8.77 -14.59
CA ALA A 185 11.67 -8.34 -14.63
C ALA A 185 12.68 -9.49 -14.46
N ASN A 186 12.27 -10.69 -14.02
CA ASN A 186 13.19 -11.79 -13.74
C ASN A 186 12.68 -13.17 -14.20
N ALA A 187 11.90 -13.22 -15.28
CA ALA A 187 11.44 -14.48 -15.87
C ALA A 187 12.63 -15.28 -16.43
N ARG A 188 13.07 -16.32 -15.72
CA ARG A 188 14.18 -17.20 -16.16
C ARG A 188 13.79 -18.20 -17.26
N SER A 189 12.50 -18.39 -17.53
CA SER A 189 12.00 -19.34 -18.54
C SER A 189 10.96 -18.70 -19.46
N ASP A 190 10.91 -19.13 -20.72
CA ASP A 190 9.95 -18.64 -21.73
C ASP A 190 8.50 -18.91 -21.33
N TRP A 191 8.27 -20.02 -20.64
CA TRP A 191 6.97 -20.34 -20.04
C TRP A 191 6.55 -19.27 -19.02
N TYR A 192 7.41 -18.95 -18.04
CA TYR A 192 7.14 -17.92 -17.03
C TYR A 192 6.97 -16.54 -17.67
N ARG A 193 7.73 -16.26 -18.72
CA ARG A 193 7.63 -15.01 -19.50
C ARG A 193 6.28 -14.89 -20.20
N THR A 194 5.80 -15.99 -20.80
CA THR A 194 4.49 -16.02 -21.47
C THR A 194 3.37 -15.81 -20.46
N LEU A 195 3.50 -16.41 -19.27
CA LEU A 195 2.49 -16.32 -18.22
C LEU A 195 2.50 -14.94 -17.52
N THR A 196 3.66 -14.26 -17.45
CA THR A 196 3.78 -12.88 -16.91
C THR A 196 3.56 -11.77 -17.93
N LYS A 197 3.57 -12.04 -19.25
CA LYS A 197 3.51 -11.02 -20.32
C LYS A 197 2.35 -10.03 -20.15
N SER A 198 1.24 -10.53 -19.62
CA SER A 198 0.04 -9.77 -19.26
C SER A 198 0.28 -8.61 -18.26
N GLY A 199 1.37 -8.67 -17.49
CA GLY A 199 1.76 -7.62 -16.55
C GLY A 199 2.66 -6.55 -17.11
N GLN A 200 3.19 -6.74 -18.31
CA GLN A 200 4.06 -5.76 -18.94
C GLN A 200 3.39 -4.40 -19.05
N PRO A 201 2.15 -4.31 -19.57
CA PRO A 201 1.49 -3.02 -19.71
C PRO A 201 1.31 -2.31 -18.37
N ILE A 202 1.12 -3.07 -17.29
CA ILE A 202 0.99 -2.53 -15.93
C ILE A 202 2.33 -1.96 -15.45
N VAL A 203 3.42 -2.73 -15.58
CA VAL A 203 4.76 -2.30 -15.20
C VAL A 203 5.21 -1.12 -16.04
N ASP A 204 4.98 -1.16 -17.35
CA ASP A 204 5.30 -0.09 -18.29
C ASP A 204 4.53 1.18 -17.93
N SER A 205 3.23 1.07 -17.63
CA SER A 205 2.42 2.20 -17.14
C SER A 205 3.00 2.76 -15.83
N LEU A 206 3.33 1.90 -14.86
CA LEU A 206 3.92 2.34 -13.59
C LEU A 206 5.28 3.02 -13.78
N ALA A 207 6.11 2.51 -14.67
CA ALA A 207 7.41 3.08 -14.98
C ALA A 207 7.29 4.44 -15.66
N GLU A 208 6.40 4.56 -16.66
CA GLU A 208 6.10 5.83 -17.33
C GLU A 208 5.65 6.89 -16.33
N LEU A 209 4.81 6.52 -15.38
CA LEU A 209 4.33 7.43 -14.34
C LEU A 209 5.43 7.89 -13.39
N LEU A 210 6.29 6.97 -12.96
CA LEU A 210 7.45 7.32 -12.14
C LEU A 210 8.38 8.27 -12.87
N ILE A 211 8.62 8.04 -14.17
CA ILE A 211 9.46 8.90 -15.00
C ILE A 211 8.86 10.31 -15.11
N LEU A 212 7.57 10.41 -15.38
CA LEU A 212 6.91 11.70 -15.54
C LEU A 212 6.84 12.48 -14.24
N ASP A 213 6.62 11.79 -13.12
CA ASP A 213 6.70 12.40 -11.80
C ASP A 213 8.11 12.90 -11.49
N MET A 214 9.15 12.14 -11.85
CA MET A 214 10.53 12.59 -11.69
C MET A 214 10.86 13.81 -12.55
N ILE A 215 10.35 13.87 -13.79
CA ILE A 215 10.50 15.05 -14.66
C ILE A 215 9.80 16.26 -14.04
N GLU A 216 8.55 16.10 -13.62
CA GLU A 216 7.75 17.17 -12.98
C GLU A 216 8.42 17.68 -11.70
N LEU A 217 8.93 16.78 -10.86
CA LEU A 217 9.68 17.16 -9.67
C LEU A 217 10.97 17.91 -10.01
N SER A 218 11.66 17.54 -11.09
CA SER A 218 12.90 18.20 -11.52
C SER A 218 12.69 19.62 -12.07
N GLU A 219 11.52 19.90 -12.65
CA GLU A 219 11.17 21.22 -13.17
C GLU A 219 10.76 22.23 -12.07
N ASN A 220 10.36 21.72 -10.90
CA ASN A 220 9.90 22.53 -9.77
C ASN A 220 10.99 22.81 -8.71
N LEU A 221 12.21 22.30 -8.90
CA LEU A 221 13.39 22.52 -8.03
C LEU A 221 14.26 23.66 -8.56
#